data_AF-A0A814WKM7-F1
#
_entry.id   AF-A0A814WKM7-F1
#
_cell.length_a   1.000
_cell.length_b   1.000
_cell.length_c   1.000
_cell.angle_alpha   90.00
_cell.angle_beta   90.00
_cell.angle_gamma   90.00
#
_symmetry.space_group_name_H-M   'P 1'
#
loop_
_entity.id
_entity.type
_entity.pdbx_description
1 polymer ?
#
loop_
_entity_poly.entity_id
_entity_poly.type
_entity_poly.pdbx_seq_one_letter_code
_entity_poly.pdbx_strand_id
1 'polypeptide(L)'
;MHSDETTDIDILYSNLRHCTNNDNENVVLIKTGALNPIHRSHISNLVQTKQYLEQIHHFNVLGGYISPTHDDYVHGKLHDEQIPAKHRIEMCQKAIEEAKEQHWLRVDKAECMAHKFVRFSNVACSLQNFINDKLKLPRYVRVIYVSGLDLFNRCGGIRQLRKSNMGVAVVYRPGEHENLVKTNDPNLFYVPIDDEAKLAIQDVSSTKIRHNLKNNVPCDQLTYTSVLDYLKMIPISSQKRHS
;
A
#
# COMPACT_ATOMS: atom_id res chain seq x y z
N MET A 1 15.10 -3.18 -10.13
CA MET A 1 14.52 -2.07 -9.35
C MET A 1 14.46 -2.48 -7.90
N HIS A 2 13.67 -3.51 -7.56
CA HIS A 2 13.74 -4.12 -6.24
C HIS A 2 15.10 -4.81 -6.02
N SER A 3 15.57 -4.74 -4.78
CA SER A 3 16.86 -5.25 -4.30
C SER A 3 16.77 -5.45 -2.79
N ASP A 4 17.76 -6.11 -2.19
CA ASP A 4 17.82 -6.32 -0.73
C ASP A 4 17.93 -4.98 0.05
N GLU A 5 18.45 -3.92 -0.57
CA GLU A 5 18.57 -2.59 0.05
C GLU A 5 17.23 -1.84 0.11
N THR A 6 16.34 -2.12 -0.84
CA THR A 6 15.07 -1.38 -1.00
C THR A 6 13.87 -2.13 -0.46
N THR A 7 13.99 -3.46 -0.31
CA THR A 7 12.85 -4.35 -0.12
C THR A 7 13.23 -5.44 0.87
N ASP A 8 12.73 -5.33 2.10
CA ASP A 8 12.97 -6.29 3.18
C ASP A 8 12.29 -7.63 2.85
N ILE A 9 13.10 -8.65 2.51
CA ILE A 9 12.65 -10.01 2.18
C ILE A 9 12.54 -10.91 3.43
N ASP A 10 13.18 -10.55 4.53
CA ASP A 10 13.30 -11.38 5.73
C ASP A 10 11.93 -11.63 6.38
N ILE A 11 11.04 -10.64 6.28
CA ILE A 11 9.66 -10.77 6.74
C ILE A 11 8.92 -11.91 6.03
N LEU A 12 9.20 -12.15 4.74
CA LEU A 12 8.58 -13.22 3.97
C LEU A 12 9.14 -14.59 4.38
N TYR A 13 10.46 -14.70 4.57
CA TYR A 13 11.08 -15.93 5.08
C TYR A 13 10.56 -16.28 6.48
N SER A 14 10.39 -15.29 7.35
CA SER A 14 9.84 -15.49 8.69
C SER A 14 8.42 -16.05 8.62
N ASN A 15 7.54 -15.41 7.86
CA ASN A 15 6.13 -15.82 7.79
C ASN A 15 5.94 -17.14 7.05
N LEU A 16 6.77 -17.44 6.04
CA LEU A 16 6.74 -18.72 5.35
C LEU A 16 7.00 -19.90 6.29
N ARG A 17 7.85 -19.74 7.31
CA ARG A 17 8.11 -20.79 8.32
C ARG A 17 6.91 -21.08 9.21
N HIS A 18 5.93 -20.17 9.25
CA HIS A 18 4.71 -20.31 10.03
C HIS A 18 3.51 -20.79 9.20
N CYS A 19 3.66 -20.93 7.88
CA CYS A 19 2.63 -21.50 7.03
C CYS A 19 2.47 -23.00 7.33
N THR A 20 1.28 -23.40 7.78
CA THR A 20 0.99 -24.79 8.17
C THR A 20 0.41 -25.63 7.04
N ASN A 21 -0.16 -25.01 6.00
CA ASN A 21 -0.70 -25.68 4.83
C ASN A 21 0.10 -25.32 3.57
N ASN A 22 0.84 -26.30 3.05
CA ASN A 22 1.68 -26.15 1.85
C ASN A 22 0.88 -26.21 0.54
N ASP A 23 -0.41 -26.58 0.59
CA ASP A 23 -1.28 -26.61 -0.58
C ASP A 23 -1.92 -25.25 -0.88
N ASN A 24 -1.99 -24.38 0.12
CA ASN A 24 -2.50 -23.01 -0.01
C ASN A 24 -1.58 -22.19 -0.92
N GLU A 25 -2.19 -21.25 -1.65
CA GLU A 25 -1.43 -20.34 -2.51
C GLU A 25 -0.71 -19.29 -1.68
N ASN A 26 0.58 -19.09 -1.95
CA ASN A 26 1.39 -18.06 -1.30
C ASN A 26 1.25 -16.73 -2.04
N VAL A 27 0.89 -15.67 -1.29
CA VAL A 27 0.68 -14.34 -1.85
C VAL A 27 1.39 -13.26 -1.06
N VAL A 28 1.72 -12.16 -1.74
CA VAL A 28 2.28 -10.95 -1.12
C VAL A 28 1.47 -9.73 -1.57
N LEU A 29 1.15 -8.85 -0.63
CA LEU A 29 0.37 -7.64 -0.92
C LEU A 29 1.29 -6.48 -1.27
N ILE A 30 0.87 -5.62 -2.20
CA ILE A 30 1.52 -4.32 -2.43
C ILE A 30 0.49 -3.21 -2.58
N LYS A 31 0.80 -2.06 -1.98
CA LYS A 31 0.07 -0.82 -2.17
C LYS A 31 1.04 0.31 -2.52
N THR A 32 0.86 0.90 -3.71
CA THR A 32 1.62 2.10 -4.10
C THR A 32 0.81 3.37 -3.82
N GLY A 33 1.48 4.52 -3.74
CA GLY A 33 0.79 5.81 -3.72
C GLY A 33 1.69 6.99 -3.41
N ALA A 34 1.10 8.19 -3.50
CA ALA A 34 1.79 9.42 -3.08
C ALA A 34 2.15 9.37 -1.60
N LEU A 35 1.26 8.87 -0.73
CA LEU A 35 1.48 8.73 0.73
C LEU A 35 1.98 10.05 1.36
N ASN A 36 1.23 11.13 1.08
CA ASN A 36 1.66 12.51 1.30
C ASN A 36 0.68 13.29 2.23
N PRO A 37 0.57 12.94 3.53
CA PRO A 37 1.23 11.82 4.23
C PRO A 37 0.44 10.50 4.15
N ILE A 38 1.00 9.42 4.69
CA ILE A 38 0.26 8.18 4.98
C ILE A 38 -0.85 8.44 6.02
N HIS A 39 -1.87 7.58 6.06
CA HIS A 39 -3.05 7.72 6.92
C HIS A 39 -3.68 6.35 7.19
N ARG A 40 -4.63 6.29 8.13
CA ARG A 40 -5.19 5.04 8.67
C ARG A 40 -5.80 4.12 7.60
N SER A 41 -6.57 4.67 6.65
CA SER A 41 -7.14 3.85 5.55
C SER A 41 -6.08 3.14 4.70
N HIS A 42 -4.85 3.67 4.55
CA HIS A 42 -3.81 2.96 3.79
C HIS A 42 -3.42 1.62 4.42
N ILE A 43 -3.21 1.60 5.75
CA ILE A 43 -2.88 0.38 6.50
C ILE A 43 -4.12 -0.50 6.65
N SER A 44 -5.27 0.10 6.99
CA SER A 44 -6.53 -0.64 7.16
C SER A 44 -6.91 -1.44 5.90
N ASN A 45 -6.72 -0.87 4.71
CA ASN A 45 -7.00 -1.58 3.45
C ASN A 45 -6.12 -2.82 3.26
N LEU A 46 -4.85 -2.77 3.66
CA LEU A 46 -3.94 -3.91 3.59
C LEU A 46 -4.33 -4.98 4.62
N VAL A 47 -4.58 -4.58 5.87
CA VAL A 47 -5.00 -5.51 6.95
C VAL A 47 -6.28 -6.23 6.58
N GLN A 48 -7.29 -5.51 6.10
CA GLN A 48 -8.55 -6.12 5.66
C GLN A 48 -8.38 -7.06 4.48
N THR A 49 -7.55 -6.66 3.51
CA THR A 49 -7.25 -7.53 2.36
C THR A 49 -6.57 -8.82 2.81
N LYS A 50 -5.60 -8.74 3.73
CA LYS A 50 -4.95 -9.92 4.30
C LYS A 50 -5.99 -10.84 4.94
N GLN A 51 -6.78 -10.32 5.88
CA GLN A 51 -7.81 -11.09 6.58
C GLN A 51 -8.78 -11.77 5.62
N TYR A 52 -9.29 -11.03 4.63
CA TYR A 52 -10.21 -11.56 3.63
C TYR A 52 -9.60 -12.69 2.79
N LEU A 53 -8.37 -12.52 2.31
CA LEU A 53 -7.71 -13.53 1.49
C LEU A 53 -7.37 -14.79 2.28
N GLU A 54 -6.96 -14.66 3.55
CA GLU A 54 -6.67 -15.80 4.42
C GLU A 54 -7.96 -16.57 4.78
N GLN A 55 -9.04 -15.84 5.12
CA GLN A 55 -10.28 -16.46 5.61
C GLN A 55 -11.16 -17.03 4.50
N ILE A 56 -11.32 -16.29 3.39
CA ILE A 56 -12.28 -16.62 2.34
C ILE A 56 -11.62 -17.40 1.20
N HIS A 57 -10.36 -17.08 0.87
CA HIS A 57 -9.64 -17.70 -0.24
C HIS A 57 -8.59 -18.73 0.22
N HIS A 58 -8.36 -18.87 1.53
CA HIS A 58 -7.37 -19.77 2.09
C HIS A 58 -5.97 -19.55 1.51
N PHE A 59 -5.61 -18.30 1.25
CA PHE A 59 -4.24 -17.95 0.84
C PHE A 59 -3.32 -17.82 2.05
N ASN A 60 -2.04 -18.10 1.84
CA ASN A 60 -0.97 -17.78 2.78
C ASN A 60 -0.43 -16.39 2.43
N VAL A 61 -0.84 -15.35 3.17
CA VAL A 61 -0.32 -14.00 2.97
C VAL A 61 1.03 -13.87 3.69
N LEU A 62 2.12 -14.00 2.93
CA LEU A 62 3.49 -14.02 3.48
C LEU A 62 3.94 -12.64 3.97
N GLY A 63 3.37 -11.57 3.44
CA GLY A 63 3.72 -10.20 3.82
C GLY A 63 3.03 -9.15 2.96
N GLY A 64 3.27 -7.89 3.29
CA GLY A 64 2.74 -6.77 2.53
C GLY A 64 3.71 -5.58 2.49
N TYR A 65 3.70 -4.87 1.38
CA TYR A 65 4.55 -3.71 1.16
C TYR A 65 3.73 -2.45 0.91
N ILE A 66 4.04 -1.39 1.65
CA ILE A 66 3.61 -0.03 1.35
C ILE A 66 4.75 0.64 0.57
N SER A 67 4.52 0.99 -0.69
CA SER A 67 5.54 1.53 -1.59
C SER A 67 5.24 3.01 -1.91
N PRO A 68 5.95 3.98 -1.30
CA PRO A 68 5.83 5.38 -1.67
C PRO A 68 6.31 5.58 -3.10
N THR A 69 5.54 6.33 -3.89
CA THR A 69 5.87 6.62 -5.29
C THR A 69 7.02 7.61 -5.45
N HIS A 70 7.58 7.73 -6.64
CA HIS A 70 8.69 8.64 -6.97
C HIS A 70 8.33 10.13 -6.83
N ASP A 71 9.29 10.96 -6.42
CA ASP A 71 9.07 12.39 -6.19
C ASP A 71 8.62 13.14 -7.46
N ASP A 72 9.11 12.79 -8.65
CA ASP A 72 8.61 13.37 -9.93
C ASP A 72 7.09 13.26 -10.08
N TYR A 73 6.52 12.10 -9.72
CA TYR A 73 5.07 11.90 -9.81
C TYR A 73 4.33 12.70 -8.74
N VAL A 74 4.87 12.74 -7.52
CA VAL A 74 4.29 13.53 -6.43
C VAL A 74 4.34 15.01 -6.77
N HIS A 75 5.45 15.50 -7.32
CA HIS A 75 5.65 16.87 -7.77
C HIS A 75 4.63 17.25 -8.83
N GLY A 76 4.49 16.44 -9.89
CA GLY A 76 3.52 16.69 -10.95
C GLY A 76 2.06 16.70 -10.47
N LYS A 77 1.77 16.04 -9.34
CA LYS A 77 0.42 15.96 -8.77
C LYS A 77 0.14 17.05 -7.71
N LEU A 78 1.13 17.39 -6.89
CA LEU A 78 0.94 18.17 -5.66
C LEU A 78 1.73 19.48 -5.64
N HIS A 79 2.64 19.69 -6.59
CA HIS A 79 3.51 20.87 -6.66
C HIS A 79 4.16 21.14 -5.29
N ASP A 80 3.95 22.33 -4.74
CA ASP A 80 4.54 22.76 -3.47
C ASP A 80 4.04 21.98 -2.25
N GLU A 81 2.91 21.27 -2.35
CA GLU A 81 2.42 20.41 -1.26
C GLU A 81 3.13 19.06 -1.16
N GLN A 82 4.12 18.81 -2.02
CA GLN A 82 4.96 17.63 -1.98
C GLN A 82 5.73 17.52 -0.65
N ILE A 83 5.70 16.32 -0.10
CA ILE A 83 6.60 15.86 0.95
C ILE A 83 7.64 14.95 0.25
N PRO A 84 8.94 15.27 0.32
CA PRO A 84 10.00 14.47 -0.29
C PRO A 84 9.96 12.99 0.12
N ALA A 85 10.40 12.11 -0.78
CA ALA A 85 10.36 10.65 -0.61
C ALA A 85 10.94 10.18 0.73
N LYS A 86 12.10 10.75 1.13
CA LYS A 86 12.74 10.43 2.41
C LYS A 86 11.78 10.57 3.61
N HIS A 87 10.97 11.63 3.62
CA HIS A 87 10.04 11.89 4.70
C HIS A 87 8.81 11.00 4.62
N ARG A 88 8.37 10.66 3.40
CA ARG A 88 7.25 9.73 3.19
C ARG A 88 7.60 8.31 3.61
N ILE A 89 8.83 7.85 3.34
CA ILE A 89 9.35 6.57 3.84
C ILE A 89 9.29 6.53 5.37
N GLU A 90 9.84 7.55 6.04
CA GLU A 90 9.85 7.64 7.51
C GLU A 90 8.44 7.64 8.10
N MET A 91 7.53 8.43 7.53
CA MET A 91 6.13 8.43 7.97
C MET A 91 5.46 7.07 7.76
N CYS A 92 5.74 6.36 6.67
CA CYS A 92 5.21 5.02 6.45
C CYS A 92 5.71 4.02 7.48
N GLN A 93 7.01 4.07 7.82
CA GLN A 93 7.59 3.21 8.84
C GLN A 93 6.95 3.45 10.21
N LYS A 94 6.84 4.72 10.62
CA LYS A 94 6.20 5.13 11.87
C LYS A 94 4.74 4.70 11.96
N ALA A 95 3.99 4.88 10.87
CA ALA A 95 2.59 4.45 10.80
C ALA A 95 2.44 2.93 10.97
N ILE A 96 3.31 2.13 10.34
CA ILE A 96 3.29 0.67 10.47
C ILE A 96 3.59 0.24 11.92
N GLU A 97 4.59 0.87 12.55
CA GLU A 97 4.97 0.60 13.94
C GLU A 97 3.87 0.99 14.93
N GLU A 98 3.30 2.19 14.82
CA GLU A 98 2.20 2.64 15.68
C GLU A 98 0.94 1.78 15.49
N ALA A 99 0.67 1.31 14.27
CA ALA A 99 -0.41 0.38 13.98
C ALA A 99 -0.14 -1.06 14.47
N LYS A 100 1.10 -1.38 14.90
CA LYS A 100 1.54 -2.71 15.32
C LYS A 100 1.49 -3.78 14.22
N GLU A 101 1.67 -3.37 12.96
CA GLU A 101 1.60 -4.25 11.79
C GLU A 101 2.98 -4.68 11.27
N GLN A 102 4.06 -4.34 11.97
CA GLN A 102 5.45 -4.66 11.61
C GLN A 102 5.80 -6.16 11.66
N HIS A 103 4.86 -7.04 11.99
CA HIS A 103 5.07 -8.49 11.89
C HIS A 103 4.83 -9.02 10.46
N TRP A 104 4.26 -8.22 9.56
CA TRP A 104 4.05 -8.62 8.16
C TRP A 104 4.09 -7.47 7.15
N LEU A 105 3.93 -6.21 7.61
CA LEU A 105 4.07 -5.03 6.76
C LEU A 105 5.47 -4.44 6.81
N ARG A 106 5.96 -4.00 5.64
CA ARG A 106 7.19 -3.23 5.48
C ARG A 106 6.99 -2.06 4.51
N VAL A 107 7.86 -1.07 4.61
CA VAL A 107 7.99 -0.05 3.57
C VAL A 107 8.87 -0.60 2.46
N ASP A 108 8.36 -0.59 1.23
CA ASP A 108 9.17 -0.84 0.03
C ASP A 108 9.67 0.49 -0.53
N LYS A 109 10.99 0.64 -0.68
CA LYS A 109 11.62 1.88 -1.14
C LYS A 109 11.92 1.88 -2.63
N ALA A 110 11.70 0.75 -3.32
CA ALA A 110 12.19 0.53 -4.67
C ALA A 110 11.61 1.53 -5.68
N GLU A 111 10.34 1.90 -5.55
CA GLU A 111 9.69 2.87 -6.44
C GLU A 111 10.21 4.31 -6.24
N CYS A 112 10.30 4.76 -4.98
CA CYS A 112 10.73 6.14 -4.70
C CYS A 112 12.24 6.37 -4.80
N MET A 113 13.06 5.32 -4.70
CA MET A 113 14.51 5.39 -4.88
C MET A 113 14.96 5.10 -6.32
N ALA A 114 14.04 4.78 -7.23
CA ALA A 114 14.36 4.62 -8.64
C ALA A 114 14.91 5.93 -9.24
N HIS A 115 15.75 5.84 -10.27
CA HIS A 115 16.30 7.05 -10.93
C HIS A 115 15.27 7.94 -11.63
N LYS A 116 14.08 7.41 -11.91
CA LYS A 116 12.97 8.11 -12.56
C LYS A 116 11.65 7.47 -12.14
N PHE A 117 10.54 8.19 -12.31
CA PHE A 117 9.22 7.63 -12.09
C PHE A 117 8.98 6.33 -12.87
N VAL A 118 8.52 5.30 -12.15
CA VAL A 118 8.14 3.99 -12.69
C VAL A 118 6.65 3.79 -12.45
N ARG A 119 5.93 3.32 -13.48
CA ARG A 119 4.50 3.01 -13.34
C ARG A 119 4.28 1.90 -12.32
N PHE A 120 3.24 2.01 -11.50
CA PHE A 120 2.88 1.04 -10.47
C PHE A 120 2.79 -0.41 -10.99
N SER A 121 2.45 -0.62 -12.28
CA SER A 121 2.43 -1.95 -12.88
C SER A 121 3.82 -2.59 -12.97
N ASN A 122 4.82 -1.79 -13.32
CA ASN A 122 6.20 -2.23 -13.42
C ASN A 122 6.81 -2.39 -12.02
N VAL A 123 6.38 -1.57 -11.05
CA VAL A 123 6.72 -1.76 -9.64
C VAL A 123 6.22 -3.12 -9.17
N ALA A 124 4.93 -3.39 -9.31
CA ALA A 124 4.34 -4.64 -8.85
C ALA A 124 4.92 -5.87 -9.57
N CYS A 125 5.15 -5.80 -10.89
CA CYS A 125 5.81 -6.87 -11.65
C CYS A 125 7.27 -7.08 -11.20
N SER A 126 8.02 -5.99 -10.97
CA SER A 126 9.40 -6.10 -10.48
C SER A 126 9.46 -6.70 -9.07
N LEU A 127 8.49 -6.41 -8.19
CA LEU A 127 8.41 -7.00 -6.87
C LEU A 127 8.17 -8.51 -6.98
N GLN A 128 7.22 -8.92 -7.83
CA GLN A 128 6.89 -10.33 -8.02
C GLN A 128 8.10 -11.13 -8.52
N ASN A 129 8.84 -10.59 -9.50
CA ASN A 129 10.05 -11.23 -10.01
C ASN A 129 11.14 -11.32 -8.93
N PHE A 130 11.35 -10.23 -8.18
CA PHE A 130 12.33 -10.20 -7.09
C PHE A 130 12.02 -11.24 -6.00
N ILE A 131 10.78 -11.31 -5.54
CA ILE A 131 10.36 -12.28 -4.52
C ILE A 131 10.57 -13.72 -5.00
N ASN A 132 10.15 -14.03 -6.23
CA ASN A 132 10.27 -15.40 -6.75
C ASN A 132 11.74 -15.79 -7.01
N ASP A 133 12.59 -14.85 -7.43
CA ASP A 133 14.03 -15.09 -7.55
C ASP A 133 14.71 -15.32 -6.20
N LYS A 134 14.28 -14.61 -5.15
CA LYS A 134 14.84 -14.76 -3.79
C LYS A 134 14.35 -16.03 -3.09
N LEU A 135 13.04 -16.25 -3.06
CA LEU A 135 12.46 -17.35 -2.29
C LEU A 135 12.64 -18.71 -2.98
N LYS A 136 12.67 -18.75 -4.32
CA LYS A 136 12.84 -19.98 -5.13
C LYS A 136 11.94 -21.14 -4.67
N LEU A 137 10.69 -20.83 -4.32
CA LEU A 137 9.74 -21.84 -3.86
C LEU A 137 9.26 -22.71 -5.02
N PRO A 138 8.87 -23.97 -4.76
CA PRO A 138 8.28 -24.84 -5.79
C PRO A 138 6.99 -24.26 -6.38
N ARG A 139 6.21 -23.55 -5.56
CA ARG A 139 4.99 -22.85 -5.99
C ARG A 139 5.28 -21.36 -6.08
N TYR A 140 4.89 -20.78 -7.21
CA TYR A 140 5.06 -19.36 -7.49
C TYR A 140 4.33 -18.48 -6.47
N VAL A 141 4.99 -17.42 -6.00
CA VAL A 141 4.39 -16.44 -5.09
C VAL A 141 3.74 -15.33 -5.91
N ARG A 142 2.41 -15.21 -5.82
CA ARG A 142 1.66 -14.19 -6.56
C ARG A 142 1.63 -12.86 -5.79
N VAL A 143 1.91 -11.77 -6.48
CA VAL A 143 1.74 -10.42 -5.92
C VAL A 143 0.32 -9.94 -6.19
N ILE A 144 -0.34 -9.43 -5.14
CA ILE A 144 -1.69 -8.87 -5.19
C ILE A 144 -1.61 -7.36 -4.94
N TYR A 145 -2.03 -6.58 -5.92
CA TYR A 145 -2.08 -5.13 -5.83
C TYR A 145 -3.36 -4.66 -5.12
N VAL A 146 -3.21 -3.88 -4.04
CA VAL A 146 -4.35 -3.42 -3.21
C VAL A 146 -4.77 -2.00 -3.59
N SER A 147 -5.98 -1.87 -4.14
CA SER A 147 -6.59 -0.61 -4.55
C SER A 147 -7.90 -0.36 -3.80
N GLY A 148 -8.23 0.91 -3.56
CA GLY A 148 -9.61 1.28 -3.25
C GLY A 148 -10.46 1.31 -4.53
N LEU A 149 -11.78 1.20 -4.38
CA LEU A 149 -12.73 1.17 -5.50
C LEU A 149 -12.62 2.40 -6.43
N ASP A 150 -12.52 3.61 -5.87
CA ASP A 150 -12.43 4.85 -6.66
C ASP A 150 -11.21 4.87 -7.60
N LEU A 151 -10.06 4.40 -7.10
CA LEU A 151 -8.85 4.35 -7.90
C LEU A 151 -8.94 3.24 -8.95
N PHE A 152 -9.54 2.10 -8.62
CA PHE A 152 -9.75 1.00 -9.55
C PHE A 152 -10.70 1.38 -10.71
N ASN A 153 -11.71 2.20 -10.45
CA ASN A 153 -12.64 2.68 -11.46
C ASN A 153 -12.04 3.75 -12.38
N ARG A 154 -11.18 4.62 -11.85
CA ARG A 154 -10.54 5.69 -12.64
C ARG A 154 -9.27 5.25 -13.36
N CYS A 155 -8.55 4.26 -12.84
CA CYS A 155 -7.27 3.82 -13.38
C CYS A 155 -7.39 2.46 -14.10
N GLY A 156 -7.65 2.51 -15.40
CA GLY A 156 -7.72 1.31 -16.25
C GLY A 156 -6.47 0.43 -16.20
N GLY A 157 -5.29 1.01 -15.89
CA GLY A 157 -4.05 0.27 -15.73
C GLY A 157 -4.07 -0.73 -14.56
N ILE A 158 -4.82 -0.46 -13.49
CA ILE A 158 -4.96 -1.41 -12.37
C ILE A 158 -5.70 -2.67 -12.83
N ARG A 159 -6.75 -2.49 -13.65
CA ARG A 159 -7.50 -3.61 -14.25
C ARG A 159 -6.62 -4.48 -15.14
N GLN A 160 -5.57 -3.91 -15.74
CA GLN A 160 -4.65 -4.61 -16.63
C GLN A 160 -3.63 -5.48 -15.89
N LEU A 161 -3.36 -5.23 -14.60
CA LEU A 161 -2.44 -6.06 -13.79
C LEU A 161 -2.85 -7.54 -13.79
N ARG A 162 -4.16 -7.79 -13.76
CA ARG A 162 -4.77 -9.14 -13.80
C ARG A 162 -4.36 -9.95 -15.02
N LYS A 163 -3.99 -9.30 -16.11
CA LYS A 163 -3.52 -9.96 -17.34
C LYS A 163 -2.05 -10.42 -17.25
N SER A 164 -1.32 -10.01 -16.22
CA SER A 164 0.12 -10.29 -16.03
C SER A 164 0.38 -11.31 -14.91
N ASN A 165 -0.57 -12.23 -14.68
CA ASN A 165 -0.53 -13.21 -13.58
C ASN A 165 -0.37 -12.59 -12.18
N MET A 166 -0.87 -11.36 -12.01
CA MET A 166 -0.92 -10.65 -10.74
C MET A 166 -2.36 -10.61 -10.24
N GLY A 167 -2.55 -10.63 -8.93
CA GLY A 167 -3.86 -10.37 -8.35
C GLY A 167 -4.14 -8.88 -8.17
N VAL A 168 -5.41 -8.52 -8.10
CA VAL A 168 -5.88 -7.19 -7.71
C VAL A 168 -6.93 -7.35 -6.63
N ALA A 169 -6.70 -6.75 -5.47
CA ALA A 169 -7.70 -6.63 -4.42
C ALA A 169 -8.30 -5.21 -4.45
N VAL A 170 -9.62 -5.15 -4.52
CA VAL A 170 -10.39 -3.90 -4.58
C VAL A 170 -11.19 -3.77 -3.30
N VAL A 171 -10.75 -2.88 -2.41
CA VAL A 171 -11.41 -2.60 -1.14
C VAL A 171 -12.58 -1.64 -1.38
N TYR A 172 -13.77 -1.98 -0.88
CA TYR A 172 -15.00 -1.22 -1.12
C TYR A 172 -15.94 -1.20 0.10
N ARG A 173 -16.77 -0.17 0.19
CA ARG A 173 -17.79 -0.02 1.25
C ARG A 173 -19.06 -0.79 0.87
N PRO A 174 -19.56 -1.72 1.71
CA PRO A 174 -20.83 -2.40 1.47
C PRO A 174 -22.02 -1.42 1.38
N GLY A 175 -23.08 -1.78 0.63
CA GLY A 175 -24.24 -0.93 0.36
C GLY A 175 -24.06 0.05 -0.79
N GLU A 176 -22.81 0.46 -1.07
CA GLU A 176 -22.43 1.12 -2.31
C GLU A 176 -21.83 0.04 -3.24
N HIS A 177 -22.51 -0.25 -4.36
CA HIS A 177 -22.00 -1.14 -5.41
C HIS A 177 -22.05 -2.67 -5.15
N GLU A 178 -23.15 -3.18 -4.60
CA GLU A 178 -23.36 -4.63 -4.36
C GLU A 178 -23.21 -5.52 -5.63
N ASN A 179 -23.43 -4.94 -6.82
CA ASN A 179 -23.23 -5.63 -8.10
C ASN A 179 -21.77 -5.96 -8.43
N LEU A 180 -20.78 -5.41 -7.70
CA LEU A 180 -19.37 -5.62 -7.97
C LEU A 180 -18.87 -7.02 -7.61
N VAL A 181 -19.53 -7.68 -6.64
CA VAL A 181 -19.04 -8.95 -6.03
C VAL A 181 -19.14 -10.14 -6.99
N LYS A 182 -19.80 -9.99 -8.14
CA LYS A 182 -19.94 -11.07 -9.13
C LYS A 182 -18.87 -10.95 -10.22
N THR A 183 -17.71 -11.57 -9.98
CA THR A 183 -16.70 -11.78 -11.02
C THR A 183 -16.20 -13.23 -10.98
N ASN A 184 -16.01 -13.82 -12.17
CA ASN A 184 -15.36 -15.13 -12.32
C ASN A 184 -13.86 -14.98 -12.60
N ASP A 185 -13.29 -13.78 -12.44
CA ASP A 185 -11.87 -13.54 -12.68
C ASP A 185 -11.03 -14.00 -11.46
N PRO A 186 -10.19 -15.04 -11.61
CA PRO A 186 -9.40 -15.59 -10.51
C PRO A 186 -8.28 -14.66 -10.01
N ASN A 187 -8.07 -13.52 -10.68
CA ASN A 187 -7.10 -12.49 -10.32
C ASN A 187 -7.77 -11.22 -9.76
N LEU A 188 -9.08 -11.20 -9.55
CA LEU A 188 -9.79 -10.05 -9.00
C LEU A 188 -10.54 -10.41 -7.72
N PHE A 189 -10.18 -9.74 -6.63
CA PHE A 189 -10.77 -9.94 -5.31
C PHE A 189 -11.49 -8.67 -4.88
N TYR A 190 -12.79 -8.74 -4.61
CA TYR A 190 -13.53 -7.62 -4.01
C TYR A 190 -13.56 -7.82 -2.51
N VAL A 191 -12.94 -6.89 -1.79
CA VAL A 191 -12.75 -6.96 -0.34
C VAL A 191 -13.75 -6.01 0.32
N PRO A 192 -14.84 -6.51 0.93
CA PRO A 192 -15.77 -5.66 1.65
C PRO A 192 -15.14 -5.12 2.93
N ILE A 193 -15.51 -3.90 3.28
CA ILE A 193 -15.21 -3.31 4.59
C ILE A 193 -16.40 -3.61 5.49
N ASP A 194 -16.28 -4.67 6.27
CA ASP A 194 -17.35 -5.31 7.04
C ASP A 194 -17.50 -4.81 8.48
N ASP A 195 -16.75 -3.77 8.85
CA ASP A 195 -16.64 -3.27 10.23
C ASP A 195 -16.88 -1.75 10.26
N GLU A 196 -17.82 -1.29 11.10
CA GLU A 196 -18.19 0.12 11.26
C GLU A 196 -16.99 1.01 11.66
N ALA A 197 -16.11 0.51 12.54
CA ALA A 197 -14.90 1.25 12.92
C ALA A 197 -13.95 1.39 11.73
N LYS A 198 -13.87 0.37 10.88
CA LYS A 198 -13.09 0.43 9.64
C LYS A 198 -13.74 1.34 8.60
N LEU A 199 -15.07 1.41 8.52
CA LEU A 199 -15.82 2.32 7.64
C LEU A 199 -15.56 3.78 8.01
N ALA A 200 -15.55 4.12 9.30
CA ALA A 200 -15.23 5.48 9.77
C ALA A 200 -13.82 5.92 9.33
N ILE A 201 -12.87 4.97 9.24
CA ILE A 201 -11.49 5.22 8.78
C ILE A 201 -11.42 5.45 7.26
N GLN A 202 -12.41 5.04 6.48
CA GLN A 202 -12.37 5.17 5.01
C GLN A 202 -12.64 6.57 4.50
N ASP A 203 -13.23 7.46 5.29
CA ASP A 203 -13.45 8.86 4.88
C ASP A 203 -12.24 9.74 5.21
N VAL A 204 -11.05 9.18 4.97
CA VAL A 204 -9.77 9.83 5.21
C VAL A 204 -8.98 9.86 3.92
N SER A 205 -8.43 11.05 3.60
CA SER A 205 -7.50 11.22 2.49
C SER A 205 -6.30 12.06 2.91
N SER A 206 -5.16 11.86 2.25
CA SER A 206 -3.99 12.72 2.45
C SER A 206 -4.29 14.20 2.15
N THR A 207 -5.21 14.48 1.22
CA THR A 207 -5.66 15.85 0.92
C THR A 207 -6.40 16.48 2.10
N LYS A 208 -7.31 15.73 2.74
CA LYS A 208 -8.02 16.17 3.97
C LYS A 208 -7.02 16.47 5.09
N ILE A 209 -6.00 15.62 5.27
CA ILE A 209 -4.94 15.85 6.26
C ILE A 209 -4.15 17.13 5.96
N ARG A 210 -3.65 17.31 4.73
CA ARG A 210 -2.91 18.53 4.38
C ARG A 210 -3.75 19.79 4.53
N HIS A 211 -5.02 19.73 4.13
CA HIS A 211 -5.96 20.83 4.33
C HIS A 211 -6.16 21.15 5.81
N ASN A 212 -6.40 20.14 6.65
CA ASN A 212 -6.59 20.32 8.08
C ASN A 212 -5.33 20.91 8.75
N LEU A 213 -4.14 20.40 8.41
CA LEU A 213 -2.86 20.93 8.93
C LEU A 213 -2.66 22.41 8.55
N LYS A 214 -2.97 22.80 7.30
CA LYS A 214 -2.91 24.22 6.88
C LYS A 214 -3.86 25.12 7.66
N ASN A 215 -4.99 24.58 8.12
CA ASN A 215 -6.03 25.32 8.84
C ASN A 215 -6.02 25.09 10.36
N ASN A 216 -4.96 24.48 10.91
CA ASN A 216 -4.85 24.13 12.34
C ASN A 216 -6.02 23.29 12.87
N VAL A 217 -6.60 22.44 12.03
CA VAL A 217 -7.66 21.48 12.41
C VAL A 217 -7.01 20.16 12.84
N PRO A 218 -7.43 19.55 13.96
CA PRO A 218 -6.90 18.26 14.42
C PRO A 218 -6.96 17.14 13.37
N CYS A 219 -5.97 16.24 13.41
CA CYS A 219 -5.78 15.17 12.42
C CYS A 219 -5.55 13.79 13.06
N ASP A 220 -5.65 13.69 14.39
CA ASP A 220 -5.28 12.50 15.20
C ASP A 220 -6.11 11.26 14.85
N GLN A 221 -7.34 11.49 14.39
CA GLN A 221 -8.24 10.45 13.90
C GLN A 221 -8.02 10.09 12.43
N LEU A 222 -7.31 10.93 11.66
CA LEU A 222 -7.06 10.73 10.24
C LEU A 222 -5.76 9.93 10.01
N THR A 223 -4.71 10.27 10.73
CA THR A 223 -3.41 9.58 10.66
C THR A 223 -2.93 9.18 12.05
N TYR A 224 -1.65 8.86 12.15
CA TYR A 224 -0.98 8.35 13.34
C TYR A 224 -0.28 9.49 14.07
N THR A 225 -0.23 9.44 15.40
CA THR A 225 0.38 10.51 16.22
C THR A 225 1.86 10.65 15.87
N SER A 226 2.57 9.53 15.71
CA SER A 226 3.97 9.47 15.27
C SER A 226 4.19 10.12 13.89
N VAL A 227 3.22 10.06 13.00
CA VAL A 227 3.26 10.73 11.69
C VAL A 227 3.07 12.24 11.86
N LEU A 228 2.12 12.67 12.68
CA LEU A 228 1.89 14.08 12.97
C LEU A 228 3.10 14.73 13.65
N ASP A 229 3.70 14.04 14.61
CA ASP A 229 4.89 14.53 15.30
C ASP A 229 6.09 14.62 14.36
N TYR A 230 6.26 13.65 13.46
CA TYR A 230 7.30 13.72 12.44
C TYR A 230 7.08 14.88 11.46
N LEU A 231 5.84 15.14 11.03
CA LEU A 231 5.53 16.26 10.14
C LEU A 231 5.92 17.61 10.74
N LYS A 232 5.75 17.80 12.05
CA LYS A 232 6.16 19.03 12.77
C LYS A 232 7.68 19.26 12.73
N MET A 233 8.47 18.20 12.54
CA MET A 233 9.93 18.27 12.49
C MET A 233 10.47 18.56 11.08
N ILE A 234 9.64 18.48 10.03
CA ILE A 234 10.08 18.73 8.65
C ILE A 234 10.34 20.23 8.47
N PRO A 235 11.56 20.66 8.07
CA PRO A 235 11.85 22.06 7.86
C PRO A 235 10.98 22.67 6.75
N ILE A 236 10.32 23.79 7.05
CA ILE A 236 9.49 24.57 6.12
C ILE A 236 10.32 25.08 4.91
N SER A 237 11.64 25.10 5.02
CA SER A 237 12.57 25.66 4.02
C SER A 237 12.74 24.86 2.72
N SER A 238 11.97 23.79 2.49
CA SER A 238 11.98 23.06 1.22
C SER A 238 10.89 23.51 0.23
N GLN A 239 10.04 24.48 0.62
CA GLN A 239 8.94 25.01 -0.22
C GLN A 239 9.17 26.42 -0.78
N LYS A 240 10.36 27.01 -0.63
CA LYS A 240 10.69 28.33 -1.21
C LYS A 240 12.11 28.39 -1.72
N ARG A 241 12.33 27.97 -2.98
CA ARG A 241 13.36 28.54 -3.87
C ARG A 241 12.92 28.36 -5.32
N HIS A 242 12.12 29.29 -5.82
CA HIS A 242 12.36 29.90 -7.12
C HIS A 242 11.95 31.36 -7.02
N SER A 243 12.99 32.19 -7.07
CA SER A 243 12.98 33.62 -7.36
C SER A 243 12.34 33.93 -8.70
#